data_AF-A0A261D298-F1
#
_entry.id   AF-A0A261D298-F1
#
_cell.length_a   1.000
_cell.length_b   1.000
_cell.length_c   1.000
_cell.angle_alpha   90.00
_cell.angle_beta   90.00
_cell.angle_gamma   90.00
#
_symmetry.space_group_name_H-M   'P 1'
#
loop_
_entity.id
_entity.type
_entity.pdbx_description
1 polymer ?
#
loop_
_entity_poly.entity_id
_entity_poly.type
_entity_poly.pdbx_seq_one_letter_code
_entity_poly.pdbx_strand_id
1 'polypeptide(L)' 'MRNRTIVHQVPSTRDLWRSEHERLFYFENVAADAAEERGEDFADLISVDNGQRGQTATVTYRVLA' A
#
# COMPACT_ATOMS: atom_id res chain seq x y z
N MET A 1 16.71 6.72 -5.30
CA MET A 1 15.41 6.65 -4.60
C MET A 1 14.35 7.38 -5.40
N ARG A 2 13.19 6.75 -5.60
CA ARG A 2 12.09 7.29 -6.42
C ARG A 2 10.75 7.03 -5.73
N ASN A 3 9.78 7.91 -5.93
CA ASN A 3 8.41 7.66 -5.50
C ASN A 3 7.61 6.97 -6.60
N ARG A 4 6.78 6.02 -6.20
CA ARG A 4 5.84 5.25 -7.02
C ARG A 4 4.43 5.44 -6.48
N THR A 5 3.45 5.36 -7.37
CA THR A 5 2.03 5.45 -7.03
C THR A 5 1.30 4.34 -7.72
N ILE A 6 0.44 3.64 -6.99
CA ILE A 6 -0.45 2.61 -7.52
C ILE A 6 -1.89 2.86 -7.06
N VAL A 7 -2.81 2.25 -7.79
CA VAL A 7 -4.22 2.17 -7.41
C VAL A 7 -4.49 0.75 -6.94
N HIS A 8 -5.06 0.62 -5.74
CA HIS A 8 -5.34 -0.67 -5.11
C HIS A 8 -6.81 -0.78 -4.69
N GLN A 9 -7.47 -1.86 -5.08
CA GLN A 9 -8.84 -2.11 -4.64
C GLN A 9 -8.82 -2.79 -3.26
N VAL A 10 -9.24 -2.06 -2.24
CA VAL A 10 -9.26 -2.59 -0.87
C VAL A 10 -10.42 -3.57 -0.71
N PRO A 11 -10.17 -4.81 -0.24
CA PRO A 11 -11.24 -5.77 0.04
C PRO A 11 -12.30 -5.19 0.98
N SER A 12 -13.56 -5.56 0.79
CA SER A 12 -14.67 -5.11 1.64
C SER A 12 -14.89 -5.99 2.89
N THR A 13 -13.92 -6.86 3.23
CA THR A 13 -14.01 -7.80 4.35
C THR A 13 -14.15 -7.06 5.68
N ARG A 14 -15.05 -7.54 6.55
CA ARG A 14 -15.34 -6.87 7.83
C ARG A 14 -14.14 -6.81 8.78
N ASP A 15 -13.31 -7.85 8.77
CA ASP A 15 -12.18 -8.03 9.69
C ASP A 15 -10.81 -7.85 9.01
N LEU A 16 -10.74 -7.01 7.97
CA LEU A 16 -9.50 -6.80 7.20
C LEU A 16 -8.34 -6.25 8.05
N TRP A 17 -8.67 -5.38 9.01
CA TRP A 17 -7.77 -4.89 10.05
C TRP A 17 -8.61 -4.44 11.25
N ARG A 18 -8.01 -4.54 12.43
CA ARG A 18 -8.62 -4.21 13.72
C ARG A 18 -8.03 -2.94 14.34
N SER A 19 -6.91 -2.46 13.82
CA SER A 19 -6.23 -1.25 14.26
C SER A 19 -5.70 -0.43 13.09
N GLU A 20 -5.34 0.82 13.36
CA GLU A 20 -4.67 1.67 12.36
C GLU A 20 -3.29 1.11 11.97
N HIS A 21 -2.57 0.52 12.91
CA HIS A 21 -1.28 -0.11 12.65
C HIS A 21 -1.41 -1.28 11.66
N GLU A 22 -2.39 -2.18 11.87
CA GLU A 22 -2.67 -3.27 10.94
C GLU A 22 -3.08 -2.76 9.55
N ARG A 23 -3.83 -1.65 9.50
CA ARG A 23 -4.19 -1.01 8.23
C ARG A 23 -2.96 -0.47 7.49
N LEU A 24 -2.05 0.21 8.18
CA LEU A 24 -0.82 0.72 7.57
C LEU A 24 0.06 -0.42 7.11
N PHE A 25 0.25 -1.44 7.95
CA PHE A 25 0.99 -2.64 7.60
C PHE A 25 0.42 -3.35 6.37
N TYR A 26 -0.91 -3.41 6.23
CA TYR A 26 -1.54 -3.93 5.03
C TYR A 26 -1.09 -3.16 3.77
N PHE A 27 -1.07 -1.82 3.81
CA PHE A 27 -0.64 -1.02 2.65
C PHE A 27 0.87 -1.04 2.42
N GLU A 28 1.68 -1.27 3.46
CA GLU A 28 3.12 -1.52 3.31
C GLU A 28 3.36 -2.81 2.52
N ASN A 29 2.63 -3.89 2.82
CA ASN A 29 2.73 -5.15 2.05
C ASN A 29 2.26 -4.94 0.60
N VAL A 30 1.13 -4.26 0.39
CA VAL A 30 0.65 -3.93 -0.98
C VAL A 30 1.69 -3.13 -1.78
N ALA A 31 2.37 -2.17 -1.13
CA ALA A 31 3.42 -1.39 -1.76
C ALA A 31 4.70 -2.21 -2.02
N ALA A 32 5.06 -3.11 -1.11
CA ALA A 32 6.19 -4.01 -1.25
C ALA A 32 5.99 -4.99 -2.41
N ASP A 33 4.84 -5.65 -2.47
CA ASP A 33 4.45 -6.55 -3.56
C ASP A 33 4.50 -5.82 -4.91
N ALA A 34 3.96 -4.60 -4.97
CA ALA A 34 3.97 -3.80 -6.19
C ALA A 34 5.38 -3.32 -6.61
N ALA A 35 6.30 -3.15 -5.67
CA ALA A 35 7.71 -2.87 -5.98
C ALA A 35 8.38 -4.13 -6.53
N GLU A 36 8.17 -5.28 -5.89
CA GLU A 36 8.74 -6.58 -6.28
C GLU A 36 8.28 -6.98 -7.70
N GLU A 37 7.00 -6.83 -8.03
CA GLU A 37 6.46 -7.09 -9.38
C GLU A 37 7.16 -6.27 -10.48
N ARG A 38 7.77 -5.14 -10.12
CA ARG A 38 8.51 -4.25 -11.02
C ARG A 38 10.02 -4.46 -10.96
N GLY A 39 10.51 -5.37 -10.10
CA GLY A 39 11.92 -5.57 -9.81
C GLY A 39 12.56 -4.40 -9.06
N GLU A 40 11.79 -3.67 -8.26
CA GLU A 40 12.26 -2.55 -7.44
C GLU A 40 12.28 -2.92 -5.96
N ASP A 41 13.23 -2.38 -5.20
CA ASP A 41 13.29 -2.60 -3.76
C ASP A 41 12.43 -1.57 -3.02
N PHE A 42 11.40 -2.06 -2.30
CA PHE A 42 10.57 -1.20 -1.44
C PHE A 42 11.41 -0.57 -0.31
N ALA A 43 11.23 0.73 -0.11
CA ALA A 43 11.91 1.49 0.94
C ALA A 43 10.96 1.93 2.04
N ASP A 44 9.85 2.58 1.70
CA ASP A 44 8.94 3.18 2.68
C ASP A 44 7.55 3.46 2.10
N LEU A 45 6.52 3.43 2.94
CA LEU A 45 5.16 3.84 2.61
C LEU A 45 5.00 5.34 2.88
N ILE A 46 4.64 6.12 1.85
CA ILE A 46 4.59 7.59 1.95
C ILE A 46 3.19 8.09 2.29
N SER A 47 2.17 7.64 1.55
CA SER A 47 0.78 8.05 1.79
C SER A 47 -0.21 7.03 1.26
N VAL A 48 -1.41 7.04 1.86
CA VAL A 48 -2.56 6.25 1.41
C VAL A 48 -3.80 7.12 1.41
N ASP A 49 -4.33 7.38 0.22
CA ASP A 49 -5.58 8.10 0.01
C ASP A 49 -6.73 7.11 -0.22
N ASN A 50 -7.90 7.35 0.36
CA ASN A 50 -9.08 6.46 0.30
C ASN A 50 -8.79 4.99 0.72
N GLY A 51 -7.87 4.80 1.67
CA GLY A 51 -7.47 3.48 2.20
C GLY A 51 -8.48 2.83 3.14
N GLN A 52 -9.78 2.90 2.83
CA GLN A 52 -10.85 2.25 3.59
C GLN A 52 -11.34 0.99 2.88
N ARG A 53 -11.87 0.03 3.64
CA ARG A 53 -12.41 -1.23 3.09
C ARG A 53 -13.47 -0.99 2.02
N GLY A 54 -13.41 -1.75 0.94
CA GLY A 54 -14.34 -1.65 -0.19
C GLY A 54 -14.15 -0.40 -1.06
N GLN A 55 -13.16 0.45 -0.77
CA GLN A 55 -12.83 1.61 -1.60
C GLN A 55 -11.60 1.35 -2.46
N THR A 56 -11.42 2.21 -3.45
CA THR A 56 -10.21 2.25 -4.27
C THR A 56 -9.21 3.20 -3.63
N ALA A 57 -8.12 2.63 -3.11
CA ALA A 57 -7.05 3.37 -2.49
C ALA A 57 -6.01 3.82 -3.52
N THR A 58 -5.45 5.01 -3.33
CA THR A 58 -4.22 5.43 -4.02
C THR A 58 -3.07 5.33 -3.03
N VAL A 59 -2.09 4.48 -3.34
CA VAL A 59 -0.96 4.19 -2.46
C VAL A 59 0.29 4.79 -3.08
N THR A 60 0.94 5.69 -2.35
CA THR A 60 2.24 6.26 -2.74
C THR A 60 3.32 5.70 -1.84
N TYR A 61 4.38 5.17 -2.45
CA TYR A 61 5.50 4.54 -1.76
C TYR A 61 6.83 4.95 -2.39
N ARG A 62 7.92 4.72 -1.67
CA ARG A 62 9.29 4.98 -2.12
C ARG A 62 10.01 3.66 -2.37
N VAL A 63 10.81 3.64 -3.43
CA VAL A 63 11.70 2.53 -3.78
C VAL A 63 13.16 2.97 -3.83
N LEU A 64 14.06 2.03 -3.54
CA LEU A 64 15.48 2.14 -3.87
C LEU A 64 15.62 1.87 -5.38
N ALA A 65 16.50 2.61 -6.03
CA ALA A 65 16.66 2.57 -7.49
C ALA A 65 17.66 1.49 -7.89
#